data_AF-A0A2M7YIU8-F1
#
_entry.id   AF-A0A2M7YIU8-F1
#
_cell.length_a   1.000
_cell.length_b   1.000
_cell.length_c   1.000
_cell.angle_alpha   90.00
_cell.angle_beta   90.00
_cell.angle_gamma   90.00
#
_symmetry.space_group_name_H-M   'P 1'
#
loop_
_entity.id
_entity.type
_entity.pdbx_description
1 polymer ?
#
loop_
_entity_poly.entity_id
_entity_poly.type
_entity_poly.pdbx_seq_one_letter_code
_entity_poly.pdbx_strand_id
1 'polypeptide(L)'
;MSAPAHNSQILDDLMRNIAFLINMLYHLKMKRNKAELEISQMQISISEFAEFYNQNIPAAFPRASVANLEKFQGTHPALFKNGDMWSIDQHRKRVIDWLCSNREVA
;
A
#
# COMPACT_ATOMS: atom_id res chain seq x y z
N MET A 1 17.25 19.79 -54.43
CA MET A 1 16.07 19.92 -53.55
C MET A 1 15.69 18.53 -53.05
N SER A 2 16.15 18.14 -51.87
CA SER A 2 15.78 16.85 -51.23
C SER A 2 15.74 17.07 -49.73
N ALA A 3 14.55 17.28 -49.16
CA ALA A 3 14.36 17.57 -47.73
C ALA A 3 13.03 17.07 -47.08
N PRO A 4 12.10 16.32 -47.74
CA PRO A 4 10.89 15.86 -47.03
C PRO A 4 11.08 14.53 -46.28
N ALA A 5 11.89 13.59 -46.79
CA ALA A 5 11.98 12.24 -46.23
C ALA A 5 12.75 12.18 -44.88
N HIS A 6 13.76 13.01 -44.70
CA HIS A 6 14.58 13.02 -43.48
C HIS A 6 13.81 13.52 -42.26
N ASN A 7 12.96 14.54 -42.43
CA ASN A 7 12.15 15.10 -41.33
C ASN A 7 11.03 14.15 -40.91
N SER A 8 10.42 13.41 -41.85
CA SER A 8 9.43 12.38 -41.53
C SER A 8 10.07 11.26 -40.70
N GLN A 9 11.26 10.81 -41.07
CA GLN A 9 11.98 9.76 -40.35
C GLN A 9 12.31 10.18 -38.90
N ILE A 10 12.73 11.43 -38.70
CA ILE A 10 13.01 11.98 -37.37
C ILE A 10 11.74 12.03 -36.52
N LEU A 11 10.61 12.43 -37.10
CA LEU A 11 9.33 12.45 -36.40
C LEU A 11 8.85 11.05 -36.04
N ASP A 12 9.00 10.07 -36.93
CA ASP A 12 8.63 8.67 -36.68
C ASP A 12 9.48 8.04 -35.58
N ASP A 13 10.78 8.34 -35.55
CA ASP A 13 11.69 7.87 -34.50
C ASP A 13 11.40 8.53 -33.15
N LEU A 14 11.10 9.83 -33.15
CA LEU A 14 10.69 10.55 -31.95
C LEU A 14 9.38 9.99 -31.39
N MET A 15 8.38 9.73 -32.25
CA MET A 15 7.10 9.17 -31.85
C MET A 15 7.24 7.74 -31.30
N ARG A 16 8.12 6.91 -31.89
CA ARG A 16 8.44 5.58 -31.36
C ARG A 16 9.09 5.65 -29.98
N ASN A 17 10.03 6.57 -29.77
CA ASN A 17 10.69 6.76 -28.49
C ASN A 17 9.70 7.25 -27.41
N ILE A 18 8.82 8.19 -27.74
CA ILE A 18 7.77 8.66 -26.83
C ILE A 18 6.83 7.53 -26.46
N ALA A 19 6.35 6.75 -27.44
CA ALA A 19 5.48 5.60 -27.19
C ALA A 19 6.16 4.55 -26.29
N PHE A 20 7.44 4.29 -26.50
CA PHE A 20 8.23 3.39 -25.67
C PHE A 20 8.34 3.87 -24.22
N LEU A 21 8.65 5.15 -24.00
CA LEU A 21 8.75 5.73 -22.66
C LEU A 21 7.41 5.73 -21.93
N ILE A 22 6.31 6.04 -22.63
CA ILE A 22 4.96 5.97 -22.06
C ILE A 22 4.64 4.53 -21.62
N ASN A 23 4.90 3.54 -22.47
CA ASN A 23 4.65 2.15 -22.14
C ASN A 23 5.53 1.67 -20.97
N MET A 24 6.81 2.07 -20.96
CA MET A 24 7.74 1.76 -19.87
C MET A 24 7.25 2.32 -18.53
N LEU A 25 6.84 3.59 -18.50
CA LEU A 25 6.29 4.22 -17.29
C LEU A 25 5.00 3.55 -16.83
N TYR A 26 4.10 3.20 -17.76
CA TYR A 26 2.89 2.46 -17.45
C TYR A 26 3.19 1.11 -16.80
N HIS A 27 4.11 0.33 -17.35
CA HIS A 27 4.51 -0.96 -16.78
C HIS A 27 5.19 -0.83 -15.41
N LEU A 28 6.04 0.18 -15.21
CA LEU A 28 6.66 0.44 -13.90
C LEU A 28 5.61 0.80 -12.84
N LYS A 29 4.66 1.67 -13.18
CA LYS A 29 3.55 2.03 -12.29
C LYS A 29 2.68 0.82 -11.96
N MET A 30 2.32 0.01 -12.94
CA MET A 30 1.51 -1.19 -12.73
C MET A 30 2.22 -2.23 -11.85
N LYS A 31 3.54 -2.45 -12.05
CA LYS A 31 4.33 -3.34 -11.19
C LYS A 31 4.39 -2.86 -9.74
N ARG A 32 4.61 -1.55 -9.52
CA ARG A 32 4.63 -0.97 -8.18
C ARG A 32 3.28 -1.10 -7.49
N ASN A 33 2.19 -0.75 -8.19
CA ASN A 33 0.84 -0.90 -7.66
C ASN A 33 0.51 -2.36 -7.33
N LYS A 34 0.96 -3.31 -8.16
CA LYS A 34 0.76 -4.74 -7.89
C LYS A 34 1.49 -5.17 -6.61
N ALA A 35 2.75 -4.78 -6.42
CA ALA A 35 3.50 -5.10 -5.20
C ALA A 35 2.87 -4.46 -3.95
N GLU A 36 2.41 -3.22 -4.05
CA GLU A 36 1.68 -2.54 -2.97
C GLU A 36 0.33 -3.23 -2.66
N LEU A 37 -0.37 -3.72 -3.69
CA LEU A 37 -1.60 -4.51 -3.54
C LEU A 37 -1.34 -5.88 -2.92
N GLU A 38 -0.25 -6.55 -3.29
CA GLU A 38 0.12 -7.84 -2.71
C GLU A 38 0.45 -7.71 -1.22
N ILE A 39 1.19 -6.67 -0.83
CA ILE A 39 1.49 -6.38 0.59
C ILE A 39 0.24 -5.94 1.35
N SER A 40 -0.64 -5.15 0.74
CA SER A 40 -1.86 -4.67 1.41
C SER A 40 -2.90 -5.77 1.62
N GLN A 41 -2.97 -6.74 0.70
CA GLN A 41 -3.88 -7.88 0.76
C GLN A 41 -3.29 -9.09 1.48
N MET A 42 -2.00 -9.07 1.81
CA MET A 42 -1.36 -10.14 2.57
C MET A 42 -2.04 -10.27 3.92
N GLN A 43 -2.61 -11.44 4.13
CA GLN A 43 -3.23 -11.84 5.38
C GLN A 43 -2.12 -12.30 6.30
N ILE A 44 -1.83 -11.50 7.32
CA ILE A 44 -0.76 -11.75 8.29
C ILE A 44 -1.35 -12.07 9.65
N SER A 45 -0.57 -12.74 10.50
CA SER A 45 -0.96 -13.01 11.89
C SER A 45 -1.01 -11.72 12.71
N ILE A 46 -1.71 -11.76 13.85
CA ILE A 46 -1.78 -10.63 14.78
C ILE A 46 -0.39 -10.17 15.28
N SER A 47 0.53 -11.12 15.47
CA SER A 47 1.90 -10.85 15.92
C SER A 47 2.72 -10.14 14.84
N GLU A 48 2.66 -10.63 13.59
CA GLU A 48 3.32 -10.00 12.45
C GLU A 48 2.73 -8.60 12.18
N PHE A 49 1.41 -8.45 12.32
CA PHE A 49 0.76 -7.14 12.22
C PHE A 49 1.24 -6.18 13.30
N ALA A 50 1.34 -6.63 14.56
CA ALA A 50 1.84 -5.81 15.66
C ALA A 50 3.28 -5.33 15.41
N GLU A 51 4.15 -6.23 14.94
CA GLU A 51 5.53 -5.90 14.60
C GLU A 51 5.59 -4.87 13.46
N PHE A 52 4.91 -5.15 12.34
CA PHE A 52 4.86 -4.26 11.19
C PHE A 52 4.30 -2.89 11.58
N TYR A 53 3.19 -2.85 12.32
CA TYR A 53 2.54 -1.63 12.79
C TYR A 53 3.50 -0.78 13.61
N ASN A 54 4.18 -1.39 14.60
CA ASN A 54 5.08 -0.69 15.48
C ASN A 54 6.37 -0.23 14.77
N GLN A 55 6.86 -0.95 13.77
CA GLN A 55 8.02 -0.50 12.99
C GLN A 55 7.69 0.67 12.04
N ASN A 56 6.45 0.74 11.55
CA ASN A 56 6.06 1.66 10.47
C ASN A 56 5.17 2.84 10.91
N ILE A 57 5.03 3.07 12.22
CA ILE A 57 4.25 4.19 12.75
C ILE A 57 5.16 5.24 13.43
N PRO A 58 4.91 6.56 13.23
CA PRO A 58 5.69 7.59 13.90
C PRO A 58 5.60 7.50 15.43
N ALA A 59 6.66 7.89 16.13
CA ALA A 59 6.76 7.75 17.59
C ALA A 59 5.67 8.50 18.40
N ALA A 60 5.02 9.50 17.80
CA ALA A 60 3.93 10.25 18.44
C ALA A 60 2.63 9.45 18.56
N PHE A 61 2.47 8.37 17.80
CA PHE A 61 1.26 7.56 17.80
C PHE A 61 1.35 6.40 18.81
N PRO A 62 0.20 5.92 19.31
CA PRO A 62 0.16 4.78 20.22
C PRO A 62 0.75 3.53 19.59
N ARG A 63 1.48 2.75 20.38
CA ARG A 63 1.97 1.42 20.00
C ARG A 63 0.86 0.39 20.15
N ALA A 64 0.86 -0.60 19.29
CA ALA A 64 -0.04 -1.75 19.39
C ALA A 64 0.63 -2.87 20.17
N SER A 65 -0.07 -3.43 21.17
CA SER A 65 0.26 -4.71 21.78
C SER A 65 -0.70 -5.77 21.24
N VAL A 66 -0.32 -7.05 21.31
CA VAL A 66 -1.22 -8.15 20.90
C VAL A 66 -2.55 -8.08 21.66
N ALA A 67 -2.51 -7.85 22.98
CA ALA A 67 -3.73 -7.72 23.79
C ALA A 67 -4.67 -6.59 23.32
N ASN A 68 -4.13 -5.43 22.94
CA ASN A 68 -4.93 -4.34 22.40
C ASN A 68 -5.53 -4.69 21.04
N LEU A 69 -4.78 -5.42 20.21
CA LEU A 69 -5.25 -5.86 18.90
C LEU A 69 -6.33 -6.95 19.02
N GLU A 70 -6.23 -7.87 19.98
CA GLU A 70 -7.30 -8.84 20.30
C GLU A 70 -8.58 -8.12 20.74
N LYS A 71 -8.46 -7.09 21.59
CA LYS A 71 -9.59 -6.25 22.01
C LYS A 71 -10.18 -5.48 20.82
N PHE A 72 -9.35 -4.96 19.91
CA PHE A 72 -9.81 -4.34 18.67
C PHE A 72 -10.59 -5.33 17.79
N GLN A 73 -10.09 -6.55 17.64
CA GLN A 73 -10.70 -7.60 16.83
C GLN A 73 -12.06 -8.02 17.39
N GLY A 74 -12.14 -8.25 18.71
CA GLY A 74 -13.39 -8.58 19.38
C GLY A 74 -14.43 -7.46 19.32
N THR A 75 -14.01 -6.20 19.28
CA THR A 75 -14.92 -5.04 19.17
C THR A 75 -15.36 -4.73 17.74
N HIS A 76 -14.59 -5.16 16.72
CA HIS A 76 -14.86 -4.87 15.31
C HIS A 76 -14.88 -6.13 14.43
N PRO A 77 -15.64 -7.19 14.77
CA PRO A 77 -15.62 -8.45 14.03
C PRO A 77 -16.02 -8.29 12.55
N ALA A 78 -16.83 -7.28 12.22
CA ALA A 78 -17.24 -6.99 10.84
C ALA A 78 -16.08 -6.56 9.90
N LEU A 79 -14.91 -6.20 10.45
CA LEU A 79 -13.72 -5.88 9.66
C LEU A 79 -12.97 -7.14 9.20
N PHE A 80 -13.24 -8.26 9.86
CA PHE A 80 -12.52 -9.52 9.73
C PHE A 80 -13.34 -10.50 8.86
N LYS A 81 -13.40 -10.20 7.55
CA LYS A 81 -14.25 -10.96 6.60
C LYS A 81 -13.77 -12.39 6.34
N ASN A 82 -12.49 -12.68 6.60
CA ASN A 82 -11.86 -13.98 6.36
C ASN A 82 -11.39 -14.63 7.68
N GLY A 83 -12.17 -14.50 8.75
CA GLY A 83 -11.76 -14.90 10.09
C GLY A 83 -10.70 -13.96 10.65
N ASP A 84 -9.80 -14.48 11.48
CA ASP A 84 -8.88 -13.71 12.33
C ASP A 84 -7.65 -13.11 11.63
N MET A 85 -7.72 -12.98 10.30
CA MET A 85 -6.58 -12.55 9.51
C MET A 85 -6.49 -11.03 9.39
N TRP A 86 -5.27 -10.51 9.51
CA TRP A 86 -4.98 -9.08 9.48
C TRP A 86 -4.47 -8.65 8.11
N SER A 87 -5.05 -7.57 7.58
CA SER A 87 -4.53 -6.83 6.42
C SER A 87 -3.97 -5.47 6.86
N ILE A 88 -2.76 -5.15 6.41
CA ILE A 88 -2.07 -3.90 6.77
C ILE A 88 -2.89 -2.67 6.35
N ASP A 89 -3.34 -2.62 5.10
CA ASP A 89 -4.03 -1.43 4.57
C ASP A 89 -5.42 -1.26 5.18
N GLN A 90 -6.14 -2.36 5.37
CA GLN A 90 -7.49 -2.33 5.94
C GLN A 90 -7.49 -1.97 7.42
N HIS A 91 -6.54 -2.51 8.21
CA HIS A 91 -6.59 -2.40 9.67
C HIS A 91 -5.72 -1.29 10.23
N ARG A 92 -4.58 -0.92 9.61
CA ARG A 92 -3.64 0.05 10.21
C ARG A 92 -4.31 1.36 10.60
N LYS A 93 -5.06 1.98 9.68
CA LYS A 93 -5.74 3.26 9.97
C LYS A 93 -6.77 3.10 11.09
N ARG A 94 -7.57 2.04 11.05
CA ARG A 94 -8.62 1.81 12.06
C ARG A 94 -8.05 1.51 13.43
N VAL A 95 -6.94 0.76 13.50
CA VAL A 95 -6.21 0.51 14.75
C VAL A 95 -5.65 1.80 15.31
N ILE A 96 -5.07 2.68 14.48
CA ILE A 96 -4.61 4.01 14.94
C ILE A 96 -5.77 4.79 15.55
N ASP A 97 -6.86 4.96 14.80
CA ASP A 97 -8.02 5.74 15.24
C ASP A 97 -8.61 5.17 16.53
N TRP A 98 -8.70 3.84 16.61
CA TRP A 98 -9.21 3.14 17.77
C TRP A 98 -8.29 3.26 18.99
N LEU A 99 -6.98 3.06 18.83
CA LEU A 99 -6.01 3.21 19.93
C LEU A 99 -5.95 4.65 20.46
N CYS A 100 -6.05 5.64 19.58
CA CYS A 100 -6.12 7.04 19.98
C CYS A 100 -7.39 7.34 20.80
N SER A 101 -8.52 6.73 20.43
CA SER A 101 -9.81 6.90 21.12
C SER A 101 -9.94 6.07 22.40
N ASN A 102 -9.21 4.95 22.48
CA ASN A 102 -9.22 4.00 23.60
C ASN A 102 -7.90 4.06 24.38
N ARG A 103 -7.19 5.20 24.36
CA ARG A 103 -6.16 5.46 25.36
C ARG A 103 -6.85 5.47 26.72
N GLU A 104 -6.80 4.33 27.40
CA GLU A 104 -6.90 4.32 28.85
C GLU A 104 -5.82 5.30 29.31
N VAL A 105 -6.27 6.45 29.83
CA VAL A 105 -5.39 7.46 30.42
C VAL A 105 -4.61 6.73 31.50
N ALA A 106 -3.34 6.43 31.19
CA ALA A 106 -2.39 5.90 32.15
C ALA A 106 -2.12 6.93 33.24
#